data_AF-A0A7W0ZW78-F1
#
_entry.id   AF-A0A7W0ZW78-F1
#
_cell.length_a   1.000
_cell.length_b   1.000
_cell.length_c   1.000
_cell.angle_alpha   90.00
_cell.angle_beta   90.00
_cell.angle_gamma   90.00
#
_symmetry.space_group_name_H-M   'P 1'
#
loop_
_entity.id
_entity.type
_entity.pdbx_description
1 polymer ?
#
loop_
_entity_poly.entity_id
_entity_poly.type
_entity_poly.pdbx_seq_one_letter_code
_entity_poly.pdbx_strand_id
1 'polypeptide(L)'
;MRFALLVAVACGSGCGKRAPARAAEITGSLTVGGEAMSPLACRPGRAVHTFVEIVSPRGILRFEDRELSWSRDVNAQGAGEKLACTRLDRSWGGGSRADGTSYWRGTLSFECTLGPTPVVGDLVLDCGNITPEERQQLDGQRDELREEQRKPK
;
A
#
# COMPACT_ATOMS: atom_id res chain seq x y z
N MET A 1 44.18 4.24 -44.05
CA MET A 1 43.08 5.01 -43.40
C MET A 1 42.18 3.98 -42.73
N ARG A 2 42.45 3.69 -41.46
CA ARG A 2 41.79 4.25 -40.26
C ARG A 2 40.38 3.65 -40.00
N PHE A 3 40.41 2.69 -39.08
CA PHE A 3 39.46 2.37 -38.01
C PHE A 3 38.01 2.02 -38.40
N ALA A 4 37.74 0.71 -38.39
CA ALA A 4 36.42 0.13 -38.30
C ALA A 4 35.80 0.38 -36.92
N LEU A 5 34.49 0.57 -36.97
CA LEU A 5 33.58 1.14 -35.97
C LEU A 5 33.42 0.25 -34.73
N LEU A 6 33.33 0.90 -33.56
CA LEU A 6 33.06 0.30 -32.25
C LEU A 6 31.72 -0.45 -32.20
N VAL A 7 31.75 -1.69 -31.70
CA VAL A 7 30.58 -2.41 -31.18
C VAL A 7 30.32 -1.91 -29.77
N ALA A 8 29.29 -1.07 -29.59
CA ALA A 8 28.81 -0.69 -28.27
C ALA A 8 27.91 -1.81 -27.72
N VAL A 9 28.47 -2.66 -26.86
CA VAL A 9 27.72 -3.59 -26.02
C VAL A 9 27.04 -2.76 -24.92
N ALA A 10 25.76 -2.45 -25.10
CA ALA A 10 24.93 -1.84 -24.07
C ALA A 10 24.52 -2.92 -23.06
N CYS A 11 25.37 -3.17 -22.07
CA CYS A 11 25.01 -3.94 -20.89
C CYS A 11 24.77 -2.99 -19.71
N GLY A 12 23.62 -3.15 -19.05
CA GLY A 12 23.48 -2.81 -17.64
C GLY A 12 23.18 -1.36 -17.32
N SER A 13 21.89 -1.05 -17.25
CA SER A 13 21.25 -0.45 -16.07
C SER A 13 19.78 -0.26 -16.43
N GLY A 14 19.03 -1.37 -16.40
CA GLY A 14 17.58 -1.32 -16.30
C GLY A 14 17.24 -0.68 -14.96
N CYS A 15 17.33 0.64 -14.91
CA CYS A 15 16.81 1.47 -13.85
C CYS A 15 15.34 1.11 -13.77
N GLY A 16 14.99 0.28 -12.78
CA GLY A 16 13.64 -0.19 -12.53
C GLY A 16 12.74 0.99 -12.24
N LYS A 17 12.27 1.67 -13.30
CA LYS A 17 11.06 2.46 -13.26
C LYS A 17 9.94 1.45 -13.10
N ARG A 18 9.76 0.97 -11.86
CA ARG A 18 8.58 0.20 -11.47
C ARG A 18 7.39 1.01 -11.94
N ALA A 19 6.64 0.43 -12.87
CA ALA A 19 5.42 1.04 -13.34
C ALA A 19 4.56 1.37 -12.10
N PRO A 20 3.95 2.56 -12.03
CA PRO A 20 2.99 2.84 -10.97
C PRO A 20 1.95 1.72 -10.98
N ALA A 21 1.71 1.10 -9.82
CA ALA A 21 0.59 0.18 -9.65
C ALA A 21 -0.65 0.91 -10.18
N ARG A 22 -1.21 0.40 -11.29
CA ARG A 22 -2.38 1.01 -11.92
C ARG A 22 -3.54 0.93 -10.93
N ALA A 23 -4.34 1.99 -10.88
CA ALA A 23 -5.55 2.16 -10.05
C ALA A 23 -6.62 1.06 -10.18
N ALA A 24 -6.38 -0.02 -10.93
CA ALA A 24 -7.41 -0.92 -11.45
C ALA A 24 -8.10 -1.80 -10.40
N GLU A 25 -7.77 -1.65 -9.11
CA GLU A 25 -7.94 -2.76 -8.17
C GLU A 25 -8.23 -2.29 -6.73
N ILE A 26 -8.65 -1.03 -6.52
CA ILE A 26 -9.30 -0.58 -5.27
C ILE A 26 -10.80 -0.45 -5.50
N THR A 27 -11.62 -1.16 -4.74
CA THR A 27 -13.08 -1.03 -4.75
C THR A 27 -13.64 -0.76 -3.35
N GLY A 28 -14.90 -0.34 -3.28
CA GLY A 28 -15.57 0.00 -2.03
C GLY A 28 -15.75 1.51 -1.84
N SER A 29 -15.90 1.95 -0.59
CA SER A 29 -16.17 3.34 -0.24
C SER A 29 -15.11 3.90 0.70
N LEU A 30 -14.68 5.13 0.45
CA LEU A 30 -13.89 5.94 1.37
C LEU A 30 -14.59 7.29 1.50
N THR A 31 -14.78 7.77 2.72
CA THR A 31 -15.34 9.10 2.98
C THR A 31 -14.48 9.86 3.98
N VAL A 32 -14.31 11.16 3.75
CA VAL A 32 -13.58 12.07 4.64
C VAL A 32 -14.43 13.32 4.87
N GLY A 33 -14.86 13.53 6.10
CA GLY A 33 -15.81 14.59 6.44
C GLY A 33 -17.19 14.40 5.80
N GLY A 34 -17.56 13.16 5.48
CA GLY A 34 -18.79 12.83 4.75
C GLY A 34 -18.70 12.95 3.23
N GLU A 35 -17.59 13.44 2.68
CA GLU A 35 -17.38 13.48 1.23
C GLU A 35 -16.77 12.18 0.72
N ALA A 36 -17.37 11.61 -0.34
CA ALA A 36 -16.84 10.44 -1.00
C ALA A 36 -15.50 10.73 -1.70
N MET A 37 -14.55 9.84 -1.49
CA MET A 37 -13.21 9.89 -2.04
C MET A 37 -13.04 8.77 -3.04
N SER A 38 -12.47 9.08 -4.21
CA SER A 38 -12.04 8.09 -5.19
C SER A 38 -10.55 7.81 -5.00
N PRO A 39 -10.15 6.63 -4.51
CA PRO A 39 -8.76 6.24 -4.44
C PRO A 39 -8.12 6.24 -5.83
N LEU A 40 -6.95 6.85 -5.96
CA LEU A 40 -6.18 6.98 -7.21
C LEU A 40 -5.13 5.90 -7.36
N ALA A 41 -4.58 5.40 -6.25
CA ALA A 41 -3.56 4.37 -6.25
C ALA A 41 -3.55 3.62 -4.92
N CYS A 42 -3.25 2.33 -4.99
CA CYS A 42 -2.80 1.57 -3.84
C CYS A 42 -1.31 1.29 -3.98
N ARG A 43 -0.55 1.34 -2.88
CA ARG A 43 0.82 0.87 -2.83
C ARG A 43 1.02 -0.03 -1.62
N PRO A 44 1.68 -1.20 -1.75
CA PRO A 44 2.29 -1.82 -0.58
C PRO A 44 3.26 -0.79 0.03
N GLY A 45 3.24 -0.61 1.34
CA GLY A 45 4.05 0.42 1.96
C GLY A 45 5.54 0.22 1.70
N ARG A 46 6.28 1.34 1.58
CA ARG A 46 7.71 1.34 1.26
C ARG A 46 8.61 1.26 2.48
N ALA A 47 8.06 1.53 3.66
CA ALA A 47 8.75 1.42 4.93
C ALA A 47 8.43 0.08 5.57
N VAL A 48 9.36 -0.43 6.38
CA VAL A 48 9.28 -1.75 7.03
C VAL A 48 7.96 -1.95 7.79
N HIS A 49 7.30 -0.87 8.22
CA HIS A 49 6.11 -0.90 9.06
C HIS A 49 4.81 -0.49 8.34
N THR A 50 4.91 0.08 7.14
CA THR A 50 3.75 0.54 6.38
C THR A 50 3.23 -0.62 5.54
N PHE A 51 1.96 -1.01 5.73
CA PHE A 51 1.37 -2.14 4.99
C PHE A 51 0.73 -1.66 3.69
N VAL A 52 -0.01 -0.56 3.76
CA VAL A 52 -0.70 -0.05 2.59
C VAL A 52 -0.83 1.47 2.63
N GLU A 53 -0.60 2.09 1.47
CA GLU A 53 -0.88 3.50 1.20
C GLU A 53 -2.01 3.60 0.17
N ILE A 54 -3.06 4.33 0.50
CA ILE A 54 -4.18 4.64 -0.40
C ILE A 54 -4.12 6.13 -0.70
N VAL A 55 -3.74 6.46 -1.94
CA VAL A 55 -3.62 7.84 -2.41
C VAL A 55 -4.97 8.32 -2.93
N SER A 56 -5.38 9.52 -2.56
CA SER A 56 -6.59 10.19 -3.05
C SER A 56 -6.29 11.64 -3.43
N PRO A 57 -7.21 12.37 -4.10
CA PRO A 57 -6.99 13.78 -4.43
C PRO A 57 -6.80 14.71 -3.22
N ARG A 58 -7.31 14.32 -2.03
CA ARG A 58 -7.29 15.16 -0.81
C ARG A 58 -6.26 14.71 0.22
N GLY A 59 -5.49 13.66 -0.07
CA GLY A 59 -4.54 13.12 0.88
C GLY A 59 -4.23 11.64 0.68
N ILE A 60 -3.43 11.12 1.59
CA ILE A 60 -3.01 9.72 1.64
C ILE A 60 -3.47 9.12 2.97
N LEU A 61 -4.21 8.01 2.88
CA LEU A 61 -4.49 7.14 4.01
C LEU A 61 -3.38 6.09 4.09
N ARG A 62 -2.79 5.91 5.28
CA ARG A 62 -1.77 4.91 5.52
C ARG A 62 -2.21 3.99 6.62
N PHE A 63 -1.97 2.70 6.43
CA PHE A 63 -2.03 1.71 7.49
C PHE A 63 -0.61 1.29 7.85
N GLU A 64 -0.17 1.62 9.06
CA GLU A 64 1.18 1.40 9.57
C GLU A 64 1.11 1.04 11.05
N ASP A 65 1.91 0.08 11.50
CA ASP A 65 1.98 -0.33 12.92
C ASP A 65 0.63 -0.59 13.60
N ARG A 66 -0.32 -1.17 12.86
CA ARG A 66 -1.69 -1.48 13.31
C ARG A 66 -2.59 -0.25 13.52
N GLU A 67 -2.16 0.92 13.06
CA GLU A 67 -2.88 2.18 13.16
C GLU A 67 -3.17 2.76 11.77
N LEU A 68 -4.19 3.63 11.69
CA LEU A 68 -4.45 4.43 10.50
C LEU A 68 -3.96 5.86 10.72
N SER A 69 -3.37 6.44 9.69
CA SER A 69 -3.00 7.85 9.66
C SER A 69 -3.41 8.50 8.34
N TRP A 70 -3.71 9.79 8.40
CA TRP A 70 -4.09 10.59 7.26
C TRP A 70 -3.12 11.74 7.06
N SER A 71 -2.54 11.81 5.86
CA SER A 71 -1.82 13.00 5.40
C SER A 71 -2.70 13.79 4.45
N ARG A 72 -2.88 15.10 4.70
CA ARG A 72 -3.54 16.01 3.75
C ARG A 72 -2.65 16.36 2.55
N ASP A 73 -1.35 16.18 2.68
CA ASP A 73 -0.40 16.35 1.58
C ASP A 73 -0.25 15.01 0.82
N VAL A 74 -0.61 15.05 -0.46
CA VAL A 74 -0.54 13.92 -1.41
C VAL A 74 0.89 13.56 -1.82
N ASN A 75 1.88 14.38 -1.44
CA ASN A 75 3.31 14.13 -1.64
C ASN A 75 4.05 13.85 -0.32
N ALA A 76 3.33 13.75 0.80
CA ALA A 76 3.94 13.55 2.10
C ALA A 76 4.73 12.24 2.16
N GLN A 77 5.93 12.31 2.74
CA GLN A 77 6.82 11.18 2.95
C GLN A 77 6.63 10.50 4.32
N GLY A 78 5.89 11.13 5.24
CA GLY A 78 5.61 10.60 6.59
C GLY A 78 4.16 10.12 6.77
N ALA A 79 3.90 9.44 7.89
CA ALA A 79 2.62 8.81 8.20
C ALA A 79 1.42 9.78 8.14
N GLY A 80 1.60 11.04 8.55
CA GLY A 80 0.53 12.02 8.71
C GLY A 80 -0.02 12.02 10.13
N GLU A 81 -1.24 12.53 10.31
CA GLU A 81 -1.91 12.59 11.61
C GLU A 81 -2.62 11.26 11.89
N LYS A 82 -2.43 10.71 13.09
CA LYS A 82 -3.06 9.45 13.51
C LYS A 82 -4.57 9.61 13.62
N LEU A 83 -5.31 8.63 13.14
CA LEU A 83 -6.76 8.58 13.24
C LEU A 83 -7.18 7.89 14.53
N ALA A 84 -8.17 8.46 15.22
CA ALA A 84 -8.79 7.82 16.37
C ALA A 84 -9.89 6.87 15.88
N CYS A 85 -9.63 5.57 15.91
CA CYS A 85 -10.54 4.56 15.35
C CYS A 85 -11.41 3.92 16.44
N THR A 86 -12.73 3.91 16.20
CA THR A 86 -13.70 3.11 16.99
C THR A 86 -13.89 1.72 16.42
N ARG A 87 -13.67 1.57 15.11
CA ARG A 87 -13.62 0.29 14.38
C ARG A 87 -12.44 0.29 13.42
N LEU A 88 -11.68 -0.80 13.40
CA LEU A 88 -10.55 -1.00 12.49
C LEU A 88 -10.36 -2.50 12.22
N ASP A 89 -11.13 -2.99 11.26
CA ASP A 89 -11.07 -4.36 10.77
C ASP A 89 -10.22 -4.44 9.51
N ARG A 90 -9.37 -5.46 9.45
CA ARG A 90 -8.41 -5.63 8.35
C ARG A 90 -8.19 -7.10 8.03
N SER A 91 -7.98 -7.38 6.76
CA SER A 91 -7.55 -8.68 6.28
C SER A 91 -6.47 -8.49 5.24
N TRP A 92 -5.34 -9.18 5.42
CA TRP A 92 -4.21 -9.11 4.51
C TRP A 92 -3.99 -10.46 3.84
N GLY A 93 -3.72 -10.41 2.54
CA GLY A 93 -3.48 -11.55 1.68
C GLY A 93 -2.47 -11.20 0.60
N GLY A 94 -1.96 -12.24 -0.04
CA GLY A 94 -0.98 -12.08 -1.11
C GLY A 94 -0.59 -13.44 -1.67
N GLY A 95 -0.21 -13.45 -2.94
CA GLY A 95 0.13 -14.67 -3.67
C GLY A 95 1.14 -14.39 -4.77
N SER A 96 1.48 -15.43 -5.52
CA SER A 96 2.22 -15.31 -6.77
C SER A 96 1.24 -15.55 -7.91
N ARG A 97 1.31 -14.71 -8.95
CA ARG A 97 0.62 -14.95 -10.22
C ARG A 97 1.41 -15.97 -11.04
N ALA A 98 0.77 -16.53 -12.06
CA ALA A 98 1.37 -17.52 -12.95
C ALA A 98 2.58 -16.97 -13.74
N ASP A 99 2.66 -15.65 -13.93
CA ASP A 99 3.79 -14.96 -14.57
C ASP A 99 4.98 -14.69 -13.63
N GLY A 100 4.92 -15.19 -12.39
CA GLY A 100 5.96 -15.00 -11.37
C GLY A 100 5.87 -13.68 -10.61
N THR A 101 4.92 -12.80 -10.93
CA THR A 101 4.72 -11.55 -10.17
C THR A 101 4.05 -11.82 -8.83
N SER A 102 4.50 -11.16 -7.77
CA SER A 102 3.84 -11.22 -6.47
C SER A 102 2.70 -10.20 -6.39
N TYR A 103 1.63 -10.51 -5.68
CA TYR A 103 0.53 -9.59 -5.44
C TYR A 103 0.21 -9.45 -3.97
N TRP A 104 -0.37 -8.29 -3.63
CA TRP A 104 -0.95 -8.01 -2.32
C TRP A 104 -2.43 -7.69 -2.48
N ARG A 105 -3.27 -8.36 -1.69
CA ARG A 105 -4.72 -8.18 -1.67
C ARG A 105 -5.22 -8.14 -0.24
N GLY A 106 -6.23 -7.34 0.04
CA GLY A 106 -6.78 -7.26 1.38
C GLY A 106 -8.12 -6.55 1.45
N THR A 107 -8.65 -6.48 2.66
CA THR A 107 -9.79 -5.65 3.00
C THR A 107 -9.44 -4.75 4.16
N LEU A 108 -9.99 -3.54 4.17
CA LEU A 108 -9.81 -2.55 5.22
C LEU A 108 -11.16 -1.86 5.48
N SER A 109 -11.76 -2.15 6.63
CA SER A 109 -13.06 -1.60 7.05
C SER A 109 -12.89 -0.85 8.37
N PHE A 110 -13.22 0.43 8.41
CA PHE A 110 -12.88 1.29 9.54
C PHE A 110 -13.84 2.46 9.72
N GLU A 111 -13.95 2.88 10.97
CA GLU A 111 -14.66 4.09 11.40
C GLU A 111 -13.75 4.86 12.37
N CYS A 112 -13.15 5.92 11.86
CA CYS A 112 -12.20 6.73 12.61
C CYS A 112 -12.51 8.23 12.53
N THR A 113 -11.78 9.02 13.30
CA THR A 113 -11.84 10.49 13.23
C THR A 113 -10.45 11.11 13.12
N LEU A 114 -10.40 12.23 12.39
CA LEU A 114 -9.29 13.17 12.32
C LEU A 114 -9.74 14.47 13.03
N GLY A 115 -9.46 14.59 14.32
CA GLY A 115 -10.10 15.59 15.17
C GLY A 115 -11.63 15.44 15.13
N PRO A 116 -12.41 16.47 14.73
CA PRO A 116 -13.87 16.37 14.60
C PRO A 116 -14.33 15.76 13.27
N THR A 117 -13.40 15.46 12.35
CA THR A 117 -13.74 15.04 10.98
C THR A 117 -13.85 13.52 10.90
N PRO A 118 -15.01 12.94 10.55
CA PRO A 118 -15.12 11.49 10.37
C PRO A 118 -14.31 11.04 9.15
N VAL A 119 -13.63 9.91 9.28
CA VAL A 119 -12.92 9.21 8.21
C VAL A 119 -13.37 7.76 8.24
N VAL A 120 -14.19 7.37 7.27
CA VAL A 120 -14.85 6.06 7.23
C VAL A 120 -14.54 5.39 5.92
N GLY A 121 -14.21 4.12 5.95
CA GLY A 121 -13.98 3.36 4.73
C GLY A 121 -14.33 1.89 4.88
N ASP A 122 -14.75 1.32 3.76
CA ASP A 122 -14.89 -0.11 3.56
C ASP A 122 -14.30 -0.43 2.20
N LEU A 123 -13.08 -0.92 2.20
CA LEU A 123 -12.23 -1.01 1.02
C LEU A 123 -11.79 -2.44 0.78
N VAL A 124 -11.92 -2.87 -0.48
CA VAL A 124 -11.23 -4.04 -1.00
C VAL A 124 -10.05 -3.53 -1.81
N LEU A 125 -8.87 -4.00 -1.45
CA LEU A 125 -7.61 -3.48 -1.94
C LEU A 125 -6.88 -4.58 -2.70
N ASP A 126 -6.50 -4.29 -3.93
CA ASP A 126 -5.48 -5.03 -4.65
C ASP A 126 -4.42 -4.02 -5.10
N CYS A 127 -3.24 -4.17 -4.53
CA CYS A 127 -2.16 -3.19 -4.66
C CYS A 127 -1.15 -3.64 -5.71
N GLY A 128 -1.54 -4.61 -6.54
CA GLY A 128 -0.84 -4.98 -7.76
C GLY A 128 0.48 -5.71 -7.52
N ASN A 129 1.38 -5.59 -8.50
CA ASN A 129 2.69 -6.24 -8.52
C ASN A 129 3.61 -5.65 -7.44
N ILE A 130 3.86 -6.41 -6.39
CA ILE A 130 4.88 -6.13 -5.37
C ILE A 130 6.19 -6.83 -5.76
N THR A 131 7.34 -6.36 -5.30
CA THR A 131 8.59 -7.09 -5.57
C THR A 131 8.81 -8.26 -4.61
N PRO A 132 9.69 -9.21 -4.95
CA PRO A 132 10.02 -10.32 -4.07
C PRO A 132 10.47 -9.89 -2.66
N GLU A 133 11.17 -8.77 -2.55
CA GLU A 133 11.64 -8.24 -1.25
C GLU A 133 10.46 -7.72 -0.41
N GLU A 134 9.58 -6.93 -1.02
CA GLU A 134 8.33 -6.45 -0.37
C GLU A 134 7.45 -7.63 0.04
N ARG A 135 7.45 -8.69 -0.78
CA ARG A 135 6.74 -9.93 -0.48
C ARG A 135 7.30 -10.65 0.73
N GLN A 136 8.63 -10.81 0.83
CA GLN A 136 9.26 -11.46 1.98
C GLN A 136 8.97 -10.72 3.29
N GLN A 137 8.94 -9.38 3.26
CA GLN A 137 8.58 -8.56 4.41
C GLN A 137 7.13 -8.80 4.85
N LEU A 138 6.20 -8.82 3.89
CA LEU A 138 4.78 -9.09 4.13
C LEU A 138 4.54 -10.51 4.67
N ASP A 139 5.24 -11.51 4.14
CA ASP A 139 5.13 -12.89 4.64
C ASP A 139 5.65 -13.00 6.08
N GLY A 140 6.81 -12.38 6.41
CA GLY A 140 7.36 -12.39 7.76
C GLY A 140 6.41 -11.76 8.80
N GLN A 141 5.82 -10.62 8.47
CA GLN A 141 4.85 -9.95 9.35
C GLN A 141 3.53 -10.72 9.50
N ARG A 142 3.10 -11.44 8.46
CA ARG A 142 1.90 -12.28 8.53
C ARG A 142 2.11 -13.42 9.52
N ASP A 143 3.30 -13.99 9.57
CA ASP A 143 3.61 -15.07 10.49
C ASP A 143 3.66 -14.54 11.94
N GLU A 144 4.23 -13.36 12.18
CA GLU A 144 4.18 -12.67 13.48
C GLU A 144 2.73 -12.39 13.93
N LEU A 145 1.88 -11.86 13.05
CA LEU A 145 0.47 -11.57 13.36
C LEU A 145 -0.34 -12.85 13.63
N ARG A 146 -0.06 -13.95 12.92
CA ARG A 146 -0.69 -15.25 13.17
C ARG A 146 -0.27 -15.83 14.51
N GLU A 147 0.98 -15.63 14.91
CA GLU A 147 1.46 -16.04 16.23
C GLU A 147 0.83 -15.23 17.36
N GLU A 148 0.70 -13.90 17.20
CA GLU A 148 0.00 -13.05 18.18
C GLU A 148 -1.48 -13.43 18.32
N GLN A 149 -2.19 -13.68 17.22
CA GLN A 149 -3.60 -14.09 17.24
C GLN A 149 -3.83 -15.47 17.88
N ARG A 150 -2.78 -16.30 18.00
CA ARG A 150 -2.81 -17.59 18.70
C ARG A 150 -2.53 -17.48 20.19
N LYS A 151 -2.09 -16.32 20.70
CA LYS A 151 -1.90 -16.12 22.14
C LYS A 151 -3.26 -15.85 22.80
N PRO A 152 -3.67 -16.64 23.81
CA PRO A 152 -4.89 -16.37 24.56
C PRO A 152 -4.78 -15.03 25.28
N LYS A 153 -5.87 -14.25 25.26
CA LYS A 153 -5.99 -12.97 25.97
C LYS A 153 -5.84 -13.15 27.47
#